data_AF-L1I6Y1-F1
#
_entry.id   AF-L1I6Y1-F1
#
_cell.length_a   1.000
_cell.length_b   1.000
_cell.length_c   1.000
_cell.angle_alpha   90.00
_cell.angle_beta   90.00
_cell.angle_gamma   90.00
#
_symmetry.space_group_name_H-M   'P 1'
#
loop_
_entity.id
_entity.type
_entity.pdbx_description
1 polymer ?
#
loop_
_entity_poly.entity_id
_entity_poly.type
_entity_poly.pdbx_seq_one_letter_code
_entity_poly.pdbx_strand_id
1 'polypeptide(L)'
;MSSKRRRLEGSDTKTEREQENDRNEAGRETKRIRRKLCEHGRVRSRCKGCGGSSICEHGRQRSRCKDCGGRCICEHGRQRSRCKECGGGSICQHGRVRSRCKGCGGRSICEHGRVRSVCKECGGSSICEHGRQRSVCKGCGGGSICEHGRVRSRCKGCGGSSICEHGRVRWRCKGCGGRSICEHGRVRSQCKECGGSSICEHGRVRSRCKECGGSSICEHGRVRSRCKGCGGGSICEHGRRRSVCKECGGGSICEHGRVRSVCKECGGSSICEHGRQRSVCKGCGGRSICEHGQVRSGCKECGGSGICEHGRQRSKCKGCGGSSICEHGQVRLRCKGCGGGSICEHGQVRSQCKGCRGRSICEHGRQRSGCKGCGGGSSRYNWQAGE
;
A
#
# COMPACT_ATOMS: atom_id res chain seq x y z
N MET A 1 -66.14 14.84 -10.69
CA MET A 1 -65.71 15.48 -11.95
C MET A 1 -64.46 16.32 -11.67
N SER A 2 -63.29 15.69 -11.52
CA SER A 2 -62.19 15.63 -12.51
C SER A 2 -61.65 16.99 -12.98
N SER A 3 -60.57 17.46 -12.35
CA SER A 3 -59.68 18.49 -12.92
C SER A 3 -58.22 18.03 -12.76
N LYS A 4 -57.75 17.23 -13.71
CA LYS A 4 -56.36 16.79 -13.86
C LYS A 4 -55.46 18.00 -14.15
N ARG A 5 -54.62 18.42 -13.19
CA ARG A 5 -53.47 19.30 -13.47
C ARG A 5 -52.37 18.46 -14.13
N ARG A 6 -52.21 18.60 -15.45
CA ARG A 6 -51.05 18.10 -16.19
C ARG A 6 -49.91 19.11 -16.08
N ARG A 7 -48.74 18.63 -15.62
CA ARG A 7 -47.45 19.32 -15.73
C ARG A 7 -47.10 19.44 -17.21
N LEU A 8 -46.75 20.65 -17.66
CA LEU A 8 -46.03 20.85 -18.91
C LEU A 8 -44.54 20.69 -18.63
N GLU A 9 -43.93 19.70 -19.30
CA GLU A 9 -42.48 19.56 -19.40
C GLU A 9 -41.97 20.68 -20.31
N GLY A 10 -41.24 21.64 -19.75
CA GLY A 10 -40.52 22.66 -20.52
C GLY A 10 -39.22 22.07 -21.04
N SER A 11 -39.28 21.46 -22.22
CA SER A 11 -38.09 21.18 -23.03
C SER A 11 -37.64 22.48 -23.68
N ASP A 12 -36.50 23.03 -23.24
CA ASP A 12 -35.81 24.13 -23.90
C ASP A 12 -35.37 23.71 -25.32
N THR A 13 -36.27 23.82 -26.29
CA THR A 13 -35.93 23.67 -27.71
C THR A 13 -35.24 24.95 -28.16
N LYS A 14 -33.90 24.95 -28.15
CA LYS A 14 -33.09 26.02 -28.76
C LYS A 14 -33.64 26.38 -30.13
N THR A 15 -33.82 27.66 -30.38
CA THR A 15 -34.29 28.16 -31.68
C THR A 15 -33.32 27.73 -32.79
N GLU A 16 -33.83 27.53 -34.00
CA GLU A 16 -33.01 27.12 -35.16
C GLU A 16 -31.82 28.07 -35.38
N ARG A 17 -32.03 29.36 -35.10
CA ARG A 17 -31.02 30.42 -35.17
C ARG A 17 -29.91 30.26 -34.12
N GLU A 18 -30.25 29.81 -32.91
CA GLU A 18 -29.25 29.49 -31.88
C GLU A 18 -28.46 28.24 -32.23
N GLN A 19 -29.13 27.22 -32.80
CA GLN A 19 -28.45 25.99 -33.27
C GLN A 19 -27.54 26.25 -34.48
N GLU A 20 -27.90 27.20 -35.35
CA GLU A 20 -27.07 27.63 -36.48
C GLU A 20 -25.85 28.44 -36.02
N ASN A 21 -26.04 29.35 -35.06
CA ASN A 21 -24.95 30.11 -34.45
C ASN A 21 -23.95 29.18 -33.73
N ASP A 22 -24.43 28.20 -32.95
CA ASP A 22 -23.58 27.20 -32.29
C ASP A 22 -22.77 26.37 -33.32
N ARG A 23 -23.39 25.98 -34.44
CA ARG A 23 -22.72 25.27 -35.55
C ARG A 23 -21.66 26.14 -36.23
N ASN A 24 -21.96 27.43 -36.45
CA ASN A 24 -21.03 28.39 -37.04
C ASN A 24 -19.85 28.70 -36.10
N GLU A 25 -20.09 28.83 -34.80
CA GLU A 25 -19.05 29.03 -33.80
C GLU A 25 -18.14 27.80 -33.66
N ALA A 26 -18.73 26.60 -33.57
CA ALA A 26 -17.99 25.34 -33.59
C ALA A 26 -17.16 25.16 -34.86
N GLY A 27 -17.69 25.57 -36.02
CA GLY A 27 -16.99 25.59 -37.30
C GLY A 27 -15.81 26.59 -37.35
N ARG A 28 -15.96 27.76 -36.74
CA ARG A 28 -14.88 28.75 -36.60
C ARG A 28 -13.80 28.26 -35.64
N GLU A 29 -14.18 27.63 -34.53
CA GLU A 29 -13.25 27.12 -33.53
C GLU A 29 -12.44 25.92 -34.05
N THR A 30 -13.08 24.96 -34.74
CA THR A 30 -12.38 23.85 -35.40
C THR A 30 -11.39 24.33 -36.46
N LYS A 31 -11.76 25.31 -37.29
CA LYS A 31 -10.82 25.96 -38.24
C LYS A 31 -9.65 26.64 -37.52
N ARG A 32 -9.90 27.29 -36.37
CA ARG A 32 -8.87 27.96 -35.54
C ARG A 32 -7.89 26.96 -34.90
N ILE A 33 -8.39 25.82 -34.43
CA ILE A 33 -7.57 24.73 -33.86
C ILE A 33 -6.72 24.10 -34.97
N ARG A 34 -7.30 23.78 -36.12
CA ARG A 34 -6.60 23.15 -37.25
C ARG A 34 -5.44 24.00 -37.79
N ARG A 35 -5.57 25.34 -37.80
CA ARG A 35 -4.47 26.26 -38.17
C ARG A 35 -3.31 26.25 -37.17
N LYS A 36 -3.57 25.92 -35.89
CA LYS A 36 -2.53 25.85 -34.85
C LYS A 36 -1.78 24.52 -34.87
N LEU A 37 -2.34 23.47 -35.46
CA LEU A 37 -1.68 22.17 -35.59
C LEU A 37 -0.88 22.08 -36.91
N CYS A 38 0.24 21.37 -36.89
CA CYS A 38 0.97 20.97 -38.08
C CYS A 38 0.43 19.64 -38.62
N GLU A 39 0.94 19.22 -39.78
CA GLU A 39 0.70 17.89 -40.37
C GLU A 39 1.05 16.73 -39.42
N HIS A 40 2.00 16.95 -38.49
CA HIS A 40 2.36 15.97 -37.45
C HIS A 40 1.37 15.91 -36.27
N GLY A 41 0.21 16.58 -36.34
CA GLY A 41 -0.81 16.60 -35.31
C GLY A 41 -0.42 17.32 -34.01
N ARG A 42 0.69 18.06 -34.02
CA ARG A 42 1.19 18.84 -32.86
C ARG A 42 0.96 20.32 -33.08
N VAL A 43 0.88 21.12 -32.01
CA VAL A 43 0.87 22.58 -32.13
C VAL A 43 2.14 23.01 -32.88
N ARG A 44 2.00 23.78 -33.98
CA ARG A 44 3.09 24.15 -34.90
C ARG A 44 4.31 24.70 -34.18
N SER A 45 4.11 25.61 -33.22
CA SER A 45 5.20 26.19 -32.42
C SER A 45 5.95 25.17 -31.56
N ARG A 46 5.36 24.00 -31.27
CA ARG A 46 5.90 22.91 -30.46
C ARG A 46 6.18 21.63 -31.27
N CYS A 47 6.22 21.70 -32.60
CA CYS A 47 6.57 20.55 -33.42
C CYS A 47 8.05 20.57 -33.78
N LYS A 48 8.80 19.53 -33.39
CA LYS A 48 10.22 19.39 -33.75
C LYS A 48 10.40 19.22 -35.27
N GLY A 49 9.56 18.39 -35.90
CA GLY A 49 9.61 18.11 -37.34
C GLY A 49 9.28 19.31 -38.25
N CYS A 50 8.60 20.33 -37.71
CA CYS A 50 8.30 21.58 -38.44
C CYS A 50 9.20 22.75 -38.04
N GLY A 51 10.28 22.52 -37.28
CA GLY A 51 11.13 23.61 -36.78
C GLY A 51 10.41 24.59 -35.84
N GLY A 52 9.44 24.10 -35.05
CA GLY A 52 8.59 24.93 -34.21
C GLY A 52 9.38 25.87 -33.29
N SER A 53 9.04 27.17 -33.33
CA SER A 53 9.79 28.26 -32.68
C SER A 53 10.04 28.07 -31.18
N SER A 54 9.21 27.30 -30.48
CA SER A 54 9.35 27.05 -29.04
C SER A 54 10.24 25.87 -28.68
N ILE A 55 10.70 25.07 -29.65
CA ILE A 55 11.59 23.93 -29.45
C ILE A 55 12.95 24.22 -30.08
N CYS A 56 14.03 23.89 -29.38
CA CYS A 56 15.38 23.96 -29.93
C CYS A 56 15.77 22.66 -30.64
N GLU A 57 16.90 22.67 -31.34
CA GLU A 57 17.45 21.48 -32.02
C GLU A 57 17.63 20.27 -31.09
N HIS A 58 17.95 20.52 -29.81
CA HIS A 58 18.02 19.52 -28.74
C HIS A 58 16.66 18.90 -28.35
N GLY A 59 15.55 19.29 -29.00
CA GLY A 59 14.21 18.78 -28.73
C GLY A 59 13.59 19.26 -27.40
N ARG A 60 14.25 20.20 -26.72
CA ARG A 60 13.77 20.82 -25.47
C ARG A 60 13.03 22.12 -25.77
N GLN A 61 12.21 22.60 -24.84
CA GLN A 61 11.64 23.95 -24.95
C GLN A 61 12.79 24.96 -24.97
N ARG A 62 12.88 25.79 -26.02
CA ARG A 62 14.01 26.70 -26.28
C ARG A 62 14.29 27.63 -25.09
N SER A 63 13.24 28.15 -24.45
CA SER A 63 13.36 28.99 -23.26
C SER A 63 13.92 28.26 -22.03
N ARG A 64 13.87 26.92 -22.00
CA ARG A 64 14.34 26.05 -20.90
C ARG A 64 15.51 25.16 -21.31
N CYS A 65 16.13 25.38 -22.47
CA CYS A 65 17.27 24.59 -22.90
C CYS A 65 18.55 25.25 -22.39
N LYS A 66 19.34 24.52 -21.59
CA LYS A 66 20.63 25.01 -21.08
C LYS A 66 21.62 25.23 -22.23
N ASP A 67 21.68 24.26 -23.14
CA ASP A 67 22.64 24.25 -24.26
C ASP A 67 22.37 25.36 -25.28
N CYS A 68 21.13 25.87 -25.35
CA CYS A 68 20.76 27.01 -26.20
C CYS A 68 20.71 28.35 -25.43
N GLY A 69 21.22 28.42 -24.19
CA GLY A 69 21.18 29.64 -23.38
C GLY A 69 19.76 30.14 -23.08
N GLY A 70 18.80 29.22 -22.95
CA GLY A 70 17.38 29.52 -22.83
C GLY A 70 17.09 30.54 -21.73
N ARG A 71 16.28 31.57 -22.05
CA ARG A 71 15.99 32.74 -21.19
C ARG A 71 15.56 32.40 -19.76
N CYS A 72 14.97 31.22 -19.52
CA CYS A 72 14.53 30.78 -18.20
C CYS A 72 15.63 30.13 -17.35
N ILE A 73 16.80 29.83 -17.91
CA ILE A 73 17.94 29.20 -17.22
C ILE A 73 19.05 30.25 -17.06
N CYS A 74 19.70 30.27 -15.89
CA CYS A 74 20.90 31.08 -15.68
C CYS A 74 22.17 30.28 -15.97
N GLU A 75 23.32 30.96 -16.00
CA GLU A 75 24.64 30.33 -16.20
C GLU A 75 24.93 29.21 -15.19
N HIS A 76 24.41 29.32 -13.95
CA HIS A 76 24.46 28.29 -12.92
C HIS A 76 23.60 27.04 -13.21
N GLY A 77 22.95 26.95 -14.39
CA GLY A 77 22.12 25.82 -14.79
C GLY A 77 20.78 25.70 -14.03
N ARG A 78 20.44 26.70 -13.20
CA ARG A 78 19.18 26.76 -12.44
C ARG A 78 18.15 27.60 -13.18
N GLN A 79 16.86 27.44 -12.83
CA GLN A 79 15.84 28.36 -13.31
C GLN A 79 16.15 29.78 -12.80
N ARG A 80 16.32 30.75 -13.70
CA ARG A 80 16.81 32.11 -13.41
C ARG A 80 15.99 32.81 -12.32
N SER A 81 14.66 32.65 -12.35
CA SER A 81 13.77 33.19 -11.31
C SER A 81 13.97 32.57 -9.92
N ARG A 82 14.55 31.36 -9.84
CA ARG A 82 14.83 30.60 -8.61
C ARG A 82 16.31 30.54 -8.24
N CYS A 83 17.18 31.22 -8.99
CA CYS A 83 18.61 31.22 -8.71
C CYS A 83 18.93 32.30 -7.67
N LYS A 84 19.53 31.91 -6.55
CA LYS A 84 19.98 32.85 -5.51
C LYS A 84 21.14 33.73 -6.01
N GLU A 85 22.12 33.13 -6.67
CA GLU A 85 23.31 33.80 -7.20
C GLU A 85 22.97 34.85 -8.27
N CYS A 86 21.93 34.61 -9.07
CA CYS A 86 21.45 35.59 -10.06
C CYS A 86 20.39 36.57 -9.53
N GLY A 87 20.16 36.64 -8.21
CA GLY A 87 19.16 37.53 -7.63
C GLY A 87 17.71 37.23 -8.06
N GLY A 88 17.42 35.99 -8.46
CA GLY A 88 16.15 35.57 -9.02
C GLY A 88 14.96 36.01 -8.18
N GLY A 89 14.01 36.72 -8.79
CA GLY A 89 12.91 37.39 -8.09
C GLY A 89 12.00 36.49 -7.24
N SER A 90 12.11 35.16 -7.36
CA SER A 90 11.36 34.20 -6.52
C SER A 90 12.07 33.82 -5.22
N ILE A 91 13.38 34.10 -5.05
CA ILE A 91 14.18 33.73 -3.86
C ILE A 91 14.68 35.00 -3.16
N CYS A 92 14.57 35.05 -1.83
CA CYS A 92 15.11 36.17 -1.04
C CYS A 92 16.59 35.94 -0.71
N GLN A 93 17.23 36.96 -0.14
CA GLN A 93 18.60 36.88 0.39
C GLN A 93 18.80 35.72 1.38
N HIS A 94 17.76 35.32 2.12
CA HIS A 94 17.77 34.17 3.03
C HIS A 94 17.72 32.80 2.32
N GLY A 95 17.76 32.75 0.98
CA GLY A 95 17.70 31.51 0.19
C GLY A 95 16.33 30.82 0.19
N ARG A 96 15.30 31.45 0.77
CA ARG A 96 13.91 30.94 0.80
C ARG A 96 13.09 31.56 -0.33
N VAL A 97 11.99 30.90 -0.71
CA VAL A 97 11.02 31.50 -1.64
C VAL A 97 10.49 32.81 -1.04
N ARG A 98 10.64 33.95 -1.74
CA ARG A 98 10.31 35.30 -1.22
C ARG A 98 8.90 35.35 -0.63
N SER A 99 7.93 34.78 -1.34
CA SER A 99 6.54 34.76 -0.89
C SER A 99 6.31 33.97 0.40
N ARG A 100 7.24 33.10 0.81
CA ARG A 100 7.18 32.26 2.02
C ARG A 100 8.20 32.65 3.09
N CYS A 101 8.96 33.72 2.88
CA CYS A 101 10.00 34.13 3.82
C CYS A 101 9.44 35.10 4.86
N LYS A 102 9.43 34.69 6.14
CA LYS A 102 9.01 35.55 7.26
C LYS A 102 9.87 36.81 7.35
N GLY A 103 11.21 36.66 7.32
CA GLY A 103 12.16 37.77 7.39
C GLY A 103 12.16 38.73 6.19
N CYS A 104 11.34 38.48 5.16
CA CYS A 104 11.15 39.39 4.03
C CYS A 104 9.70 39.86 3.89
N GLY A 105 8.85 39.66 4.91
CA GLY A 105 7.43 40.01 4.83
C GLY A 105 6.68 39.27 3.72
N GLY A 106 7.07 38.03 3.43
CA GLY A 106 6.53 37.25 2.32
C GLY A 106 5.01 37.19 2.35
N ARG A 107 4.36 37.54 1.23
CA ARG A 107 2.88 37.64 1.09
C ARG A 107 2.10 36.40 1.56
N SER A 108 2.72 35.23 1.63
CA SER A 108 2.08 33.98 2.05
C SER A 108 2.21 33.70 3.54
N ILE A 109 2.96 34.50 4.32
CA ILE A 109 3.16 34.31 5.77
C ILE A 109 2.44 35.42 6.52
N CYS A 110 1.67 35.07 7.56
CA CYS A 110 1.05 36.05 8.45
C CYS A 110 2.02 36.54 9.52
N GLU A 111 1.60 37.55 10.28
CA GLU A 111 2.31 38.03 11.47
C GLU A 111 2.60 36.92 12.49
N HIS A 112 1.69 35.94 12.63
CA HIS A 112 1.86 34.74 13.45
C HIS A 112 2.92 33.75 12.92
N GLY A 113 3.60 34.06 11.81
CA GLY A 113 4.64 33.21 11.22
C GLY A 113 4.13 31.94 10.53
N ARG A 114 2.81 31.77 10.42
CA ARG A 114 2.16 30.64 9.72
C ARG A 114 1.85 31.02 8.28
N VAL A 115 1.62 30.04 7.42
CA VAL A 115 1.14 30.33 6.06
C VAL A 115 -0.28 30.91 6.16
N ARG A 116 -0.51 32.10 5.59
CA ARG A 116 -1.76 32.88 5.69
C ARG A 116 -2.99 32.05 5.35
N SER A 117 -2.93 31.23 4.29
CA SER A 117 -4.07 30.40 3.87
C SER A 117 -4.50 29.36 4.91
N VAL A 118 -3.60 28.97 5.83
CA VAL A 118 -3.85 27.98 6.90
C VAL A 118 -3.74 28.59 8.30
N CYS A 119 -3.71 29.91 8.43
CA CYS A 119 -3.69 30.56 9.74
C CYS A 119 -5.13 30.80 10.20
N LYS A 120 -5.53 30.15 11.30
CA LYS A 120 -6.87 30.35 11.89
C LYS A 120 -7.06 31.80 12.38
N GLU A 121 -6.05 32.34 13.06
CA GLU A 121 -6.06 33.70 13.63
C GLU A 121 -6.19 34.79 12.55
N CYS A 122 -5.74 34.52 11.32
CA CYS A 122 -5.88 35.45 10.19
C CYS A 122 -7.06 35.13 9.25
N GLY A 123 -7.99 34.24 9.65
CA GLY A 123 -9.12 33.86 8.79
C GLY A 123 -8.71 33.15 7.50
N GLY A 124 -7.63 32.36 7.54
CA GLY A 124 -7.04 31.73 6.37
C GLY A 124 -8.05 30.96 5.52
N SER A 125 -8.06 31.24 4.21
CA SER A 125 -9.07 30.73 3.26
C SER A 125 -9.21 29.20 3.23
N SER A 126 -8.17 28.46 3.60
CA SER A 126 -8.16 26.99 3.61
C SER A 126 -8.74 26.39 4.90
N ILE A 127 -8.96 27.19 5.95
CA ILE A 127 -9.48 26.76 7.25
C ILE A 127 -10.85 27.41 7.47
N CYS A 128 -11.77 26.68 8.08
CA CYS A 128 -13.07 27.24 8.50
C CYS A 128 -13.04 27.69 9.96
N GLU A 129 -14.11 28.34 10.41
CA GLU A 129 -14.27 28.81 11.80
C GLU A 129 -14.03 27.70 12.85
N HIS A 130 -14.35 26.45 12.51
CA HIS A 130 -14.10 25.26 13.32
C HIS A 130 -12.62 24.83 13.41
N GLY A 131 -11.69 25.57 12.79
CA GLY A 131 -10.26 25.24 12.77
C GLY A 131 -9.91 24.03 11.89
N ARG A 132 -10.87 23.48 11.14
CA ARG A 132 -10.68 22.35 10.22
C ARG A 132 -10.42 22.87 8.80
N GLN A 133 -9.75 22.08 7.97
CA GLN A 133 -9.59 22.43 6.57
C GLN A 133 -10.98 22.51 5.90
N ARG A 134 -11.30 23.67 5.30
CA ARG A 134 -12.64 24.03 4.81
C ARG A 134 -13.19 23.00 3.82
N SER A 135 -12.32 22.44 2.98
CA SER A 135 -12.68 21.41 1.99
C SER A 135 -13.20 20.12 2.61
N VAL A 136 -12.80 19.78 3.85
CA VAL A 136 -13.19 18.54 4.55
C VAL A 136 -14.11 18.79 5.74
N CYS A 137 -14.49 20.04 6.01
CA CYS A 137 -15.35 20.35 7.14
C CYS A 137 -16.82 20.09 6.80
N LYS A 138 -17.44 19.11 7.46
CA LYS A 138 -18.87 18.79 7.32
C LYS A 138 -19.76 20.00 7.69
N GLY A 139 -19.47 20.66 8.82
CA GLY A 139 -20.27 21.79 9.32
C GLY A 139 -20.26 23.02 8.42
N CYS A 140 -19.26 23.17 7.54
CA CYS A 140 -19.17 24.29 6.60
C CYS A 140 -19.53 23.89 5.16
N GLY A 141 -20.15 22.72 4.95
CA GLY A 141 -20.50 22.24 3.61
C GLY A 141 -19.29 21.93 2.71
N GLY A 142 -18.13 21.64 3.30
CA GLY A 142 -16.88 21.40 2.56
C GLY A 142 -17.06 20.38 1.43
N GLY A 143 -16.70 20.79 0.20
CA GLY A 143 -17.00 20.03 -1.02
C GLY A 143 -16.43 18.61 -1.08
N SER A 144 -15.50 18.24 -0.18
CA SER A 144 -14.90 16.90 -0.15
C SER A 144 -15.71 15.90 0.68
N ILE A 145 -16.60 16.34 1.58
CA ILE A 145 -17.41 15.48 2.45
C ILE A 145 -18.89 15.66 2.09
N CYS A 146 -19.66 14.58 2.07
CA CYS A 146 -21.12 14.65 1.90
C CYS A 146 -21.85 14.72 3.24
N GLU A 147 -23.16 14.94 3.20
CA GLU A 147 -24.06 14.90 4.37
C GLU A 147 -23.94 13.60 5.20
N HIS A 148 -23.60 12.49 4.55
CA HIS A 148 -23.33 11.19 5.19
C HIS A 148 -22.00 11.13 5.97
N GLY A 149 -21.22 12.23 6.03
CA GLY A 149 -19.91 12.28 6.69
C GLY A 149 -18.81 11.49 5.99
N ARG A 150 -19.07 11.01 4.76
CA ARG A 150 -18.10 10.26 3.94
C ARG A 150 -17.46 11.19 2.91
N VAL A 151 -16.28 10.84 2.42
CA VAL A 151 -15.67 11.53 1.27
C VAL A 151 -16.63 11.45 0.08
N ARG A 152 -17.05 12.60 -0.47
CA ARG A 152 -18.09 12.73 -1.51
C ARG A 152 -17.82 11.81 -2.70
N SER A 153 -16.58 11.79 -3.18
CA SER A 153 -16.16 10.93 -4.30
C SER A 153 -16.28 9.43 -4.01
N ARG A 154 -16.32 9.03 -2.73
CA ARG A 154 -16.43 7.65 -2.26
C ARG A 154 -17.81 7.30 -1.68
N CYS A 155 -18.77 8.22 -1.68
CA CYS A 155 -20.08 7.97 -1.10
C CYS A 155 -21.04 7.41 -2.16
N LYS A 156 -21.53 6.18 -1.94
CA LYS A 156 -22.54 5.55 -2.81
C LYS A 156 -23.84 6.37 -2.83
N GLY A 157 -24.32 6.80 -1.66
CA GLY A 157 -25.57 7.57 -1.53
C GLY A 157 -25.56 8.94 -2.19
N CYS A 158 -24.38 9.47 -2.55
CA CYS A 158 -24.24 10.76 -3.25
C CYS A 158 -23.76 10.60 -4.70
N GLY A 159 -23.81 9.38 -5.27
CA GLY A 159 -23.32 9.14 -6.64
C GLY A 159 -21.82 9.37 -6.81
N GLY A 160 -21.01 9.18 -5.76
CA GLY A 160 -19.59 9.47 -5.75
C GLY A 160 -18.85 8.88 -6.95
N SER A 161 -18.09 9.72 -7.67
CA SER A 161 -17.40 9.37 -8.93
C SER A 161 -16.44 8.17 -8.83
N SER A 162 -15.99 7.81 -7.64
CA SER A 162 -15.08 6.67 -7.41
C SER A 162 -15.81 5.34 -7.15
N ILE A 163 -17.13 5.35 -6.91
CA ILE A 163 -17.93 4.16 -6.62
C ILE A 163 -18.89 3.88 -7.77
N CYS A 164 -19.05 2.62 -8.15
CA CYS A 164 -20.07 2.23 -9.12
C CYS A 164 -21.39 1.84 -8.45
N GLU A 165 -22.43 1.60 -9.26
CA GLU A 165 -23.75 1.13 -8.80
C GLU A 165 -23.67 -0.13 -7.90
N HIS A 166 -22.71 -1.01 -8.16
CA HIS A 166 -22.41 -2.20 -7.35
C HIS A 166 -21.81 -1.89 -5.96
N GLY A 167 -21.63 -0.62 -5.60
CA GLY A 167 -21.02 -0.20 -4.32
C GLY A 167 -19.51 -0.48 -4.22
N ARG A 168 -18.87 -0.91 -5.30
CA ARG A 168 -17.43 -1.18 -5.37
C ARG A 168 -16.71 0.03 -5.93
N VAL A 169 -15.41 0.13 -5.67
CA VAL A 169 -14.56 1.16 -6.30
C VAL A 169 -14.56 0.92 -7.82
N ARG A 170 -15.01 1.92 -8.59
CA ARG A 170 -15.34 1.83 -10.02
C ARG A 170 -14.21 1.25 -10.86
N TRP A 171 -12.97 1.69 -10.63
CA TRP A 171 -11.79 1.19 -11.36
C TRP A 171 -11.44 -0.27 -11.06
N ARG A 172 -11.95 -0.84 -9.96
CA ARG A 172 -11.77 -2.24 -9.54
C ARG A 172 -13.01 -3.10 -9.82
N CYS A 173 -14.12 -2.52 -10.24
CA CYS A 173 -15.35 -3.28 -10.41
C CYS A 173 -15.37 -4.02 -11.75
N LYS A 174 -15.41 -5.36 -11.72
CA LYS A 174 -15.53 -6.21 -12.92
C LYS A 174 -16.79 -5.87 -13.72
N GLY A 175 -17.94 -5.77 -13.03
CA GLY A 175 -19.24 -5.49 -13.67
C GLY A 175 -19.34 -4.12 -14.35
N CYS A 176 -18.42 -3.18 -14.05
CA CYS A 176 -18.40 -1.86 -14.70
C CYS A 176 -17.20 -1.69 -15.65
N GLY A 177 -16.54 -2.78 -16.04
CA GLY A 177 -15.36 -2.72 -16.91
C GLY A 177 -14.15 -2.01 -16.28
N GLY A 178 -14.04 -2.04 -14.95
CA GLY A 178 -13.00 -1.34 -14.19
C GLY A 178 -11.59 -1.58 -14.73
N ARG A 179 -10.86 -0.50 -15.00
CA ARG A 179 -9.53 -0.51 -15.66
C ARG A 179 -8.49 -1.43 -15.01
N SER A 180 -8.64 -1.80 -13.73
CA SER A 180 -7.68 -2.69 -13.08
C SER A 180 -7.99 -4.17 -13.15
N ILE A 181 -9.20 -4.59 -13.56
CA ILE A 181 -9.59 -6.00 -13.65
C ILE A 181 -9.78 -6.37 -15.12
N CYS A 182 -9.24 -7.50 -15.56
CA CYS A 182 -9.48 -8.02 -16.91
C CYS A 182 -10.79 -8.82 -16.98
N GLU A 183 -11.21 -9.20 -18.18
CA GLU A 183 -12.33 -10.12 -18.41
C GLU A 183 -12.19 -11.45 -17.64
N HIS A 184 -10.95 -11.94 -17.50
CA HIS A 184 -10.59 -13.13 -16.71
C HIS A 184 -10.75 -12.94 -15.19
N GLY A 185 -11.19 -11.77 -14.70
CA GLY A 185 -11.40 -11.49 -13.29
C GLY A 185 -10.12 -11.29 -12.47
N ARG A 186 -8.96 -11.32 -13.11
CA ARG A 186 -7.65 -11.07 -12.49
C ARG A 186 -7.29 -9.58 -12.55
N VAL A 187 -6.36 -9.13 -11.70
CA VAL A 187 -5.81 -7.78 -11.83
C VAL A 187 -5.09 -7.68 -13.18
N ARG A 188 -5.45 -6.72 -14.05
CA ARG A 188 -4.93 -6.60 -15.42
C ARG A 188 -3.41 -6.63 -15.47
N SER A 189 -2.73 -5.93 -14.56
CA SER A 189 -1.27 -5.93 -14.50
C SER A 189 -0.66 -7.30 -14.20
N GLN A 190 -1.42 -8.21 -13.58
CA GLN A 190 -0.98 -9.56 -13.20
C GLN A 190 -1.57 -10.66 -14.11
N CYS A 191 -2.38 -10.31 -15.10
CA CYS A 191 -3.01 -11.28 -15.98
C CYS A 191 -2.07 -11.62 -17.14
N LYS A 192 -1.61 -12.89 -17.21
CA LYS A 192 -0.79 -13.38 -18.31
C LYS A 192 -1.53 -13.27 -19.66
N GLU A 193 -2.78 -13.73 -19.70
CA GLU A 193 -3.63 -13.73 -20.90
C GLU A 193 -3.87 -12.32 -21.47
N CYS A 194 -3.85 -11.27 -20.63
CA CYS A 194 -3.99 -9.88 -21.08
C CYS A 194 -2.66 -9.15 -21.26
N GLY A 195 -1.51 -9.85 -21.26
CA GLY A 195 -0.19 -9.24 -21.40
C GLY A 195 0.19 -8.30 -20.23
N GLY A 196 -0.34 -8.57 -19.04
CA GLY A 196 -0.23 -7.70 -17.87
C GLY A 196 1.19 -7.22 -17.61
N SER A 197 1.35 -5.93 -17.32
CA SER A 197 2.66 -5.26 -17.17
C SER A 197 3.59 -5.92 -16.12
N SER A 198 3.05 -6.66 -15.16
CA SER A 198 3.81 -7.33 -14.09
C SER A 198 4.23 -8.76 -14.41
N ILE A 199 3.73 -9.40 -15.49
CA ILE A 199 4.06 -10.78 -15.87
C ILE A 199 4.79 -10.79 -17.22
N CYS A 200 5.90 -11.51 -17.33
CA CYS A 200 6.61 -11.69 -18.60
C CYS A 200 5.96 -12.78 -19.46
N GLU A 201 6.42 -12.92 -20.71
CA GLU A 201 6.04 -14.02 -21.61
C GLU A 201 6.26 -15.41 -20.99
N HIS A 202 7.32 -15.56 -20.17
CA HIS A 202 7.62 -16.78 -19.40
C HIS A 202 6.64 -17.07 -18.25
N GLY A 203 5.59 -16.25 -18.06
CA GLY A 203 4.59 -16.43 -17.00
C GLY A 203 5.10 -16.11 -15.58
N ARG A 204 6.32 -15.58 -15.45
CA ARG A 204 6.92 -15.17 -14.17
C ARG A 204 6.65 -13.68 -13.92
N VAL A 205 6.73 -13.25 -12.67
CA VAL A 205 6.70 -11.80 -12.36
C VAL A 205 7.90 -11.14 -13.05
N ARG A 206 7.68 -10.14 -13.92
CA ARG A 206 8.72 -9.50 -14.76
C ARG A 206 9.93 -9.08 -13.94
N SER A 207 9.72 -8.47 -12.76
CA SER A 207 10.83 -8.05 -11.88
C SER A 207 11.67 -9.22 -11.35
N ARG A 208 11.14 -10.44 -11.33
CA ARG A 208 11.81 -11.66 -10.85
C ARG A 208 12.22 -12.62 -11.98
N CYS A 209 11.98 -12.27 -13.24
CA CYS A 209 12.33 -13.13 -14.35
C CYS A 209 13.78 -12.89 -14.77
N LYS A 210 14.63 -13.93 -14.69
CA LYS A 210 16.04 -13.85 -15.13
C LYS A 210 16.13 -13.61 -16.64
N GLU A 211 15.37 -14.36 -17.44
CA GLU A 211 15.36 -14.28 -18.90
C GLU A 211 14.94 -12.89 -19.42
N CYS A 212 14.09 -12.18 -18.68
CA CYS A 212 13.68 -10.80 -19.03
C CYS A 212 14.53 -9.71 -18.35
N GLY A 213 15.66 -10.04 -17.73
CA GLY A 213 16.53 -9.07 -17.05
C GLY A 213 15.87 -8.40 -15.83
N GLY A 214 14.93 -9.08 -15.17
CA GLY A 214 14.10 -8.54 -14.10
C GLY A 214 14.89 -7.78 -13.03
N SER A 215 14.40 -6.60 -12.65
CA SER A 215 15.09 -5.67 -11.73
C SER A 215 15.49 -6.28 -10.38
N SER A 216 14.81 -7.34 -9.94
CA SER A 216 15.06 -8.01 -8.65
C SER A 216 16.06 -9.18 -8.72
N ILE A 217 16.47 -9.64 -9.91
CA ILE A 217 17.40 -10.78 -10.08
C ILE A 217 18.68 -10.29 -10.76
N CYS A 218 19.86 -10.68 -10.26
CA CYS A 218 21.13 -10.38 -10.91
C CYS A 218 21.47 -11.41 -12.00
N GLU A 219 22.54 -11.14 -12.75
CA GLU A 219 23.13 -12.08 -13.73
C GLU A 219 23.41 -13.47 -13.14
N HIS A 220 23.80 -13.54 -11.86
CA HIS A 220 24.01 -14.78 -11.10
C HIS A 220 22.71 -15.54 -10.78
N GLY A 221 21.54 -15.09 -11.21
CA GLY A 221 20.24 -15.72 -10.95
C GLY A 221 19.75 -15.61 -9.50
N ARG A 222 20.46 -14.85 -8.65
CA ARG A 222 20.09 -14.60 -7.25
C ARG A 222 19.29 -13.31 -7.12
N VAL A 223 18.52 -13.15 -6.05
CA VAL A 223 17.88 -11.86 -5.73
C VAL A 223 18.98 -10.80 -5.61
N ARG A 224 18.94 -9.72 -6.42
CA ARG A 224 19.99 -8.69 -6.50
C ARG A 224 20.39 -8.19 -5.11
N SER A 225 19.41 -7.90 -4.25
CA SER A 225 19.68 -7.41 -2.89
C SER A 225 20.43 -8.42 -2.01
N ARG A 226 20.35 -9.72 -2.31
CA ARG A 226 21.01 -10.82 -1.60
C ARG A 226 22.21 -11.40 -2.36
N CYS A 227 22.64 -10.78 -3.45
CA CYS A 227 23.78 -11.28 -4.21
C CYS A 227 25.07 -10.61 -3.74
N LYS A 228 25.99 -11.38 -3.16
CA LYS A 228 27.32 -10.91 -2.76
C LYS A 228 28.10 -10.34 -3.96
N GLY A 229 28.14 -11.10 -5.07
CA GLY A 229 28.87 -10.72 -6.29
C GLY A 229 28.35 -9.45 -6.98
N CYS A 230 27.12 -9.00 -6.70
CA CYS A 230 26.57 -7.77 -7.26
C CYS A 230 26.51 -6.61 -6.24
N GLY A 231 27.20 -6.72 -5.10
CA GLY A 231 27.16 -5.71 -4.03
C GLY A 231 25.79 -5.57 -3.35
N GLY A 232 24.93 -6.58 -3.47
CA GLY A 232 23.55 -6.56 -3.03
C GLY A 232 23.37 -6.06 -1.60
N GLY A 233 22.57 -5.01 -1.44
CA GLY A 233 22.40 -4.20 -0.22
C GLY A 233 22.18 -4.97 1.10
N SER A 234 21.73 -6.22 1.04
CA SER A 234 21.36 -7.05 2.19
C SER A 234 22.51 -7.92 2.71
N ILE A 235 23.61 -8.11 1.98
CA ILE A 235 24.74 -8.98 2.39
C ILE A 235 26.03 -8.14 2.41
N CYS A 236 26.85 -8.27 3.46
CA CYS A 236 28.17 -7.63 3.55
C CYS A 236 29.27 -8.43 2.83
N GLU A 237 30.47 -7.86 2.73
CA GLU A 237 31.66 -8.55 2.24
C GLU A 237 31.99 -9.84 3.01
N HIS A 238 31.63 -9.90 4.31
CA HIS A 238 31.76 -11.09 5.15
C HIS A 238 30.74 -12.20 4.85
N GLY A 239 29.89 -12.05 3.83
CA GLY A 239 28.88 -13.05 3.44
C GLY A 239 27.69 -13.16 4.40
N ARG A 240 27.66 -12.36 5.47
CA ARG A 240 26.55 -12.30 6.44
C ARG A 240 25.53 -11.26 6.01
N ARG A 241 24.29 -11.34 6.53
CA ARG A 241 23.31 -10.27 6.31
C ARG A 241 23.84 -8.97 6.94
N ARG A 242 23.89 -7.88 6.16
CA ARG A 242 24.45 -6.59 6.57
C ARG A 242 23.82 -6.07 7.86
N SER A 243 22.53 -6.30 8.06
CA SER A 243 21.80 -5.89 9.27
C SER A 243 22.26 -6.60 10.54
N VAL A 244 22.84 -7.80 10.45
CA VAL A 244 23.29 -8.63 11.59
C VAL A 244 24.81 -8.83 11.64
N CYS A 245 25.56 -8.23 10.72
CA CYS A 245 27.01 -8.37 10.69
C CYS A 245 27.63 -7.43 11.72
N LYS A 246 28.30 -8.00 12.74
CA LYS A 246 29.03 -7.25 13.77
C LYS A 246 30.15 -6.42 13.16
N GLU A 247 30.95 -7.01 12.28
CA GLU A 247 32.10 -6.37 11.61
C GLU A 247 31.68 -5.17 10.74
N CYS A 248 30.45 -5.15 10.21
CA CYS A 248 29.92 -4.03 9.43
C CYS A 248 29.06 -3.05 10.24
N GLY A 249 29.03 -3.16 11.57
CA GLY A 249 28.19 -2.31 12.43
C GLY A 249 26.69 -2.47 12.17
N GLY A 250 26.25 -3.66 11.75
CA GLY A 250 24.90 -3.93 11.31
C GLY A 250 23.84 -3.39 12.26
N GLY A 251 22.84 -2.69 11.71
CA GLY A 251 21.79 -1.98 12.47
C GLY A 251 21.05 -2.82 13.53
N SER A 252 21.11 -4.15 13.44
CA SER A 252 20.45 -5.07 14.38
C SER A 252 21.35 -5.56 15.51
N ILE A 253 22.66 -5.29 15.52
CA ILE A 253 23.60 -5.72 16.57
C ILE A 253 24.14 -4.50 17.32
N CYS A 254 24.11 -4.50 18.66
CA CYS A 254 24.71 -3.43 19.46
C CYS A 254 26.22 -3.62 19.61
N GLU A 255 26.89 -2.62 20.18
CA GLU A 255 28.31 -2.68 20.55
C GLU A 255 28.64 -3.89 21.46
N HIS A 256 27.69 -4.30 22.31
CA HIS A 256 27.79 -5.50 23.16
C HIS A 256 27.67 -6.84 22.40
N GLY A 257 27.64 -6.84 21.06
CA GLY A 257 27.56 -8.05 20.23
C GLY A 257 26.20 -8.78 20.29
N ARG A 258 25.21 -8.22 20.98
CA ARG A 258 23.85 -8.76 21.12
C ARG A 258 22.91 -8.13 20.10
N VAL A 259 21.81 -8.80 19.77
CA VAL A 259 20.78 -8.20 18.92
C VAL A 259 20.19 -6.97 19.65
N ARG A 260 20.23 -5.78 19.04
CA ARG A 260 19.85 -4.50 19.65
C ARG A 260 18.47 -4.54 20.31
N SER A 261 17.50 -5.20 19.68
CA SER A 261 16.14 -5.30 20.22
C SER A 261 16.03 -6.09 21.52
N VAL A 262 17.00 -6.95 21.83
CA VAL A 262 17.04 -7.80 23.03
C VAL A 262 18.26 -7.49 23.93
N CYS A 263 18.98 -6.41 23.66
CA CYS A 263 20.08 -6.01 24.53
C CYS A 263 19.54 -5.16 25.68
N LYS A 264 19.70 -5.64 26.93
CA LYS A 264 19.30 -4.90 28.13
C LYS A 264 20.07 -3.59 28.28
N GLU A 265 21.40 -3.65 28.10
CA GLU A 265 22.30 -2.50 28.23
C GLU A 265 22.03 -1.39 27.21
N CYS A 266 21.50 -1.73 26.02
CA CYS A 266 21.12 -0.73 25.01
C CYS A 266 19.65 -0.32 25.08
N GLY A 267 18.90 -0.73 26.10
CA GLY A 267 17.46 -0.43 26.21
C GLY A 267 16.62 -1.05 25.09
N GLY A 268 17.00 -2.24 24.62
CA GLY A 268 16.39 -2.90 23.47
C GLY A 268 14.87 -2.94 23.52
N SER A 269 14.21 -2.63 22.40
CA SER A 269 12.75 -2.45 22.32
C SER A 269 11.92 -3.63 22.81
N SER A 270 12.49 -4.85 22.81
CA SER A 270 11.81 -6.09 23.23
C SER A 270 11.97 -6.39 24.72
N ILE A 271 12.88 -5.74 25.43
CA ILE A 271 13.18 -5.97 26.84
C ILE A 271 12.92 -4.69 27.64
N CYS A 272 12.38 -4.81 28.85
CA CYS A 272 12.22 -3.69 29.76
C CYS A 272 13.43 -3.55 30.71
N GLU A 273 13.48 -2.47 31.48
CA GLU A 273 14.53 -2.24 32.49
C GLU A 273 14.68 -3.40 33.49
N HIS A 274 13.58 -4.11 33.78
CA HIS A 274 13.56 -5.31 34.62
C HIS A 274 14.18 -6.57 33.97
N GLY A 275 14.74 -6.47 32.75
CA GLY A 275 15.34 -7.60 32.03
C GLY A 275 14.33 -8.64 31.50
N ARG A 276 13.03 -8.36 31.61
CA ARG A 276 11.95 -9.23 31.09
C ARG A 276 11.50 -8.75 29.71
N GLN A 277 10.91 -9.63 28.90
CA GLN A 277 10.27 -9.20 27.66
C GLN A 277 9.20 -8.15 27.95
N ARG A 278 9.29 -6.99 27.30
CA ARG A 278 8.44 -5.81 27.58
C ARG A 278 6.96 -6.11 27.37
N SER A 279 6.63 -7.01 26.43
CA SER A 279 5.26 -7.48 26.20
C SER A 279 4.66 -8.22 27.40
N VAL A 280 5.47 -8.91 28.20
CA VAL A 280 5.04 -9.77 29.33
C VAL A 280 5.43 -9.22 30.70
N CYS A 281 6.10 -8.08 30.77
CA CYS A 281 6.49 -7.48 32.04
C CYS A 281 5.30 -6.77 32.71
N LYS A 282 4.83 -7.30 33.85
CA LYS A 282 3.76 -6.68 34.66
C LYS A 282 4.16 -5.27 35.16
N GLY A 283 5.38 -5.11 35.66
CA GLY A 283 5.90 -3.83 36.18
C GLY A 283 6.02 -2.72 35.14
N CYS A 284 6.02 -3.05 33.84
CA CYS A 284 6.05 -2.07 32.74
C CYS A 284 4.72 -1.97 31.97
N GLY A 285 3.63 -2.54 32.51
CA GLY A 285 2.32 -2.54 31.83
C GLY A 285 2.31 -3.29 30.50
N GLY A 286 3.07 -4.38 30.40
CA GLY A 286 3.26 -5.15 29.17
C GLY A 286 1.94 -5.47 28.45
N ARG A 287 1.92 -5.27 27.13
CA ARG A 287 0.72 -5.43 26.28
C ARG A 287 0.05 -6.80 26.41
N SER A 288 0.80 -7.85 26.72
CA SER A 288 0.29 -9.22 26.82
C SER A 288 -0.29 -9.58 28.19
N ILE A 289 -0.07 -8.77 29.25
CA ILE A 289 -0.52 -9.07 30.62
C ILE A 289 -1.55 -8.02 31.06
N CYS A 290 -2.68 -8.43 31.64
CA CYS A 290 -3.66 -7.52 32.21
C CYS A 290 -3.24 -7.05 33.61
N GLU A 291 -3.96 -6.08 34.17
CA GLU A 291 -3.79 -5.64 35.56
C GLU A 291 -3.96 -6.79 36.58
N HIS A 292 -4.81 -7.78 36.25
CA HIS A 292 -5.01 -9.01 37.04
C HIS A 292 -3.83 -10.02 36.94
N GLY A 293 -2.72 -9.66 36.28
CA GLY A 293 -1.52 -10.50 36.19
C GLY A 293 -1.64 -11.73 35.27
N GLN A 294 -2.78 -11.90 34.61
CA GLN A 294 -3.02 -12.97 33.64
C GLN A 294 -2.66 -12.50 32.21
N VAL A 295 -2.40 -13.44 31.30
CA VAL A 295 -2.27 -13.09 29.87
C VAL A 295 -3.60 -12.48 29.39
N ARG A 296 -3.59 -11.27 28.81
CA ARG A 296 -4.80 -10.52 28.42
C ARG A 296 -5.77 -11.34 27.57
N SER A 297 -5.27 -12.19 26.68
CA SER A 297 -6.13 -13.06 25.85
C SER A 297 -6.85 -14.13 26.67
N GLY A 298 -6.33 -14.52 27.84
CA GLY A 298 -6.90 -15.50 28.75
C GLY A 298 -7.50 -14.90 30.03
N CYS A 299 -7.64 -13.58 30.13
CA CYS A 299 -8.24 -12.97 31.31
C CYS A 299 -9.75 -12.83 31.12
N LYS A 300 -10.54 -13.53 31.94
CA LYS A 300 -12.01 -13.45 31.91
C LYS A 300 -12.50 -12.05 32.26
N GLU A 301 -11.93 -11.45 33.30
CA GLU A 301 -12.30 -10.13 33.82
C GLU A 301 -12.00 -8.99 32.83
N CYS A 302 -10.99 -9.15 31.97
CA CYS A 302 -10.69 -8.18 30.91
C CYS A 302 -11.38 -8.49 29.57
N GLY A 303 -12.29 -9.47 29.50
CA GLY A 303 -12.92 -9.87 28.24
C GLY A 303 -11.93 -10.42 27.21
N GLY A 304 -10.90 -11.14 27.66
CA GLY A 304 -9.83 -11.68 26.83
C GLY A 304 -10.34 -12.47 25.63
N SER A 305 -9.79 -12.19 24.45
CA SER A 305 -10.24 -12.76 23.17
C SER A 305 -10.21 -14.29 23.09
N GLY A 306 -9.41 -14.94 23.94
CA GLY A 306 -9.27 -16.39 24.04
C GLY A 306 -10.33 -17.08 24.90
N ILE A 307 -11.13 -16.34 25.66
CA ILE A 307 -12.22 -16.87 26.51
C ILE A 307 -13.56 -16.37 25.97
N CYS A 308 -14.56 -17.25 25.96
CA CYS A 308 -15.93 -16.88 25.62
C CYS A 308 -16.72 -16.43 26.86
N GLU A 309 -17.90 -15.86 26.65
CA GLU A 309 -18.81 -15.46 27.74
C GLU A 309 -19.14 -16.61 28.71
N HIS A 310 -19.12 -17.86 28.22
CA HIS A 310 -19.29 -19.08 29.02
C HIS A 310 -18.07 -19.46 29.88
N GLY A 311 -17.02 -18.62 29.95
CA GLY A 311 -15.81 -18.88 30.73
C GLY A 311 -14.91 -20.00 30.19
N ARG A 312 -15.20 -20.53 29.00
CA ARG A 312 -14.43 -21.60 28.35
C ARG A 312 -13.48 -21.01 27.29
N GLN A 313 -12.46 -21.76 26.91
CA GLN A 313 -11.59 -21.38 25.80
C GLN A 313 -12.44 -21.23 24.53
N ARG A 314 -12.46 -20.04 23.92
CA ARG A 314 -13.37 -19.66 22.83
C ARG A 314 -13.26 -20.61 21.64
N SER A 315 -12.05 -21.08 21.32
CA SER A 315 -11.81 -22.06 20.25
C SER A 315 -12.44 -23.43 20.53
N LYS A 316 -12.65 -23.78 21.80
CA LYS A 316 -13.25 -25.04 22.27
C LYS A 316 -14.68 -24.87 22.79
N CYS A 317 -15.32 -23.71 22.58
CA CYS A 317 -16.69 -23.51 23.04
C CYS A 317 -17.67 -23.85 21.92
N LYS A 318 -18.48 -24.90 22.11
CA LYS A 318 -19.55 -25.28 21.17
C LYS A 318 -20.58 -24.14 21.02
N GLY A 319 -21.04 -23.57 22.13
CA GLY A 319 -22.04 -22.49 22.14
C GLY A 319 -21.60 -21.19 21.45
N CYS A 320 -20.29 -20.97 21.27
CA CYS A 320 -19.76 -19.80 20.56
C CYS A 320 -19.21 -20.14 19.16
N GLY A 321 -19.48 -21.33 18.63
CA GLY A 321 -18.98 -21.75 17.32
C GLY A 321 -17.46 -21.85 17.24
N GLY A 322 -16.79 -22.24 18.34
CA GLY A 322 -15.35 -22.30 18.44
C GLY A 322 -14.69 -23.07 17.28
N SER A 323 -13.59 -22.54 16.74
CA SER A 323 -12.94 -23.08 15.53
C SER A 323 -12.50 -24.54 15.66
N SER A 324 -12.24 -25.01 16.88
CA SER A 324 -11.74 -26.37 17.16
C SER A 324 -12.83 -27.42 17.30
N ILE A 325 -14.09 -27.02 17.52
CA ILE A 325 -15.22 -27.94 17.75
C ILE A 325 -16.28 -27.73 16.66
N CYS A 326 -16.81 -28.81 16.12
CA CYS A 326 -17.89 -28.74 15.16
C CYS A 326 -19.27 -28.66 15.84
N GLU A 327 -20.32 -28.45 15.06
CA GLU A 327 -21.71 -28.41 15.53
C GLU A 327 -22.14 -29.74 16.18
N HIS A 328 -21.48 -30.84 15.84
CA HIS A 328 -21.65 -32.16 16.47
C HIS A 328 -20.94 -32.29 17.84
N GLY A 329 -20.30 -31.24 18.36
CA GLY A 329 -19.61 -31.25 19.66
C GLY A 329 -18.28 -32.00 19.66
N GLN A 330 -17.84 -32.53 18.52
CA GLN A 330 -16.57 -33.22 18.35
C GLN A 330 -15.46 -32.24 17.93
N VAL A 331 -14.19 -32.57 18.17
CA VAL A 331 -13.07 -31.81 17.61
C VAL A 331 -13.22 -31.83 16.08
N ARG A 332 -13.30 -30.66 15.43
CA ARG A 332 -13.67 -30.52 14.01
C ARG A 332 -12.76 -31.36 13.10
N LEU A 333 -11.46 -31.42 13.41
CA LEU A 333 -10.47 -32.25 12.73
C LEU A 333 -10.77 -33.77 12.83
N ARG A 334 -11.47 -34.21 13.88
CA ARG A 334 -11.85 -35.60 14.15
C ARG A 334 -13.31 -35.89 13.82
N CYS A 335 -14.08 -34.93 13.32
CA CYS A 335 -15.49 -35.16 13.03
C CYS A 335 -15.65 -35.67 11.59
N LYS A 336 -16.07 -36.94 11.44
CA LYS A 336 -16.39 -37.52 10.12
C LYS A 336 -17.49 -36.72 9.40
N GLY A 337 -18.56 -36.35 10.11
CA GLY A 337 -19.68 -35.57 9.56
C GLY A 337 -19.33 -34.14 9.12
N CYS A 338 -18.13 -33.63 9.45
CA CYS A 338 -17.65 -32.32 9.00
C CYS A 338 -16.45 -32.43 8.04
N GLY A 339 -16.16 -33.62 7.50
CA GLY A 339 -15.00 -33.84 6.64
C GLY A 339 -13.65 -33.68 7.35
N GLY A 340 -13.61 -33.90 8.67
CA GLY A 340 -12.40 -33.78 9.48
C GLY A 340 -11.32 -34.78 9.04
N GLY A 341 -10.21 -34.28 8.51
CA GLY A 341 -9.15 -35.09 7.90
C GLY A 341 -8.32 -35.97 8.85
N SER A 342 -8.65 -36.04 10.15
CA SER A 342 -7.91 -36.88 11.10
C SER A 342 -8.41 -38.31 11.18
N ILE A 343 -9.63 -38.59 10.73
CA ILE A 343 -10.21 -39.94 10.76
C ILE A 343 -10.30 -40.47 9.33
N CYS A 344 -9.87 -41.71 9.12
CA CYS A 344 -9.97 -42.40 7.83
C CYS A 344 -11.37 -42.99 7.61
N GLU A 345 -11.63 -43.46 6.40
CA GLU A 345 -12.87 -44.16 6.04
C GLU A 345 -13.08 -45.39 6.94
N HIS A 346 -12.00 -46.07 7.34
CA HIS A 346 -12.00 -47.18 8.30
C HIS A 346 -12.29 -46.79 9.77
N GLY A 347 -12.65 -45.53 10.06
CA GLY A 347 -13.03 -45.12 11.42
C GLY A 347 -11.88 -44.89 12.41
N GLN A 348 -10.64 -45.16 12.01
CA GLN A 348 -9.46 -44.94 12.85
C GLN A 348 -8.80 -43.58 12.57
N VAL A 349 -7.98 -43.09 13.49
CA VAL A 349 -7.14 -41.91 13.23
C VAL A 349 -6.22 -42.22 12.05
N ARG A 350 -6.20 -41.37 11.00
CA ARG A 350 -5.45 -41.61 9.75
C ARG A 350 -3.98 -41.94 9.99
N SER A 351 -3.33 -41.27 10.94
CA SER A 351 -1.93 -41.55 11.29
C SER A 351 -1.75 -42.94 11.91
N GLN A 352 -2.79 -43.50 12.51
CA GLN A 352 -2.80 -44.81 13.18
C GLN A 352 -3.53 -45.89 12.36
N CYS A 353 -4.05 -45.59 11.17
CA CYS A 353 -4.77 -46.58 10.39
C CYS A 353 -3.78 -47.42 9.56
N LYS A 354 -3.75 -48.74 9.81
CA LYS A 354 -2.94 -49.69 9.03
C LYS A 354 -3.36 -49.71 7.55
N GLY A 355 -4.67 -49.72 7.28
CA GLY A 355 -5.24 -49.69 5.92
C GLY A 355 -4.96 -48.41 5.13
N CYS A 356 -4.66 -47.29 5.79
CA CYS A 356 -4.29 -46.03 5.13
C CYS A 356 -2.78 -45.76 5.13
N ARG A 357 -1.94 -46.75 5.49
CA ARG A 357 -0.48 -46.59 5.69
C ARG A 357 -0.14 -45.40 6.59
N GLY A 358 -0.86 -45.26 7.70
CA GLY A 358 -0.64 -44.19 8.67
C GLY A 358 0.79 -44.19 9.23
N ARG A 359 1.40 -43.01 9.36
CA ARG A 359 2.79 -42.81 9.83
C ARG A 359 3.09 -43.37 11.23
N SER A 360 2.08 -43.68 12.04
CA SER A 360 2.23 -44.16 13.42
C SER A 360 2.35 -45.68 13.51
N ILE A 361 1.92 -46.46 12.51
CA ILE A 361 1.94 -47.93 12.53
C ILE A 361 2.90 -48.45 11.45
N CYS A 362 3.74 -49.42 11.81
CA CYS A 362 4.65 -50.08 10.87
C CYS A 362 3.94 -51.21 10.12
N GLU A 363 4.59 -51.78 9.10
CA GLU A 363 4.04 -52.91 8.34
C GLU A 363 3.81 -54.15 9.23
N HIS A 364 4.56 -54.26 10.33
CA HIS A 364 4.39 -55.27 11.39
C HIS A 364 3.18 -55.02 12.33
N GLY A 365 2.34 -54.00 12.07
CA GLY A 365 1.12 -53.74 12.84
C GLY A 365 1.33 -53.16 14.25
N ARG A 366 2.55 -52.75 14.60
CA ARG A 366 2.90 -52.12 15.90
C ARG A 366 3.16 -50.62 15.72
N GLN A 367 3.17 -49.85 16.82
CA GLN A 367 3.60 -48.45 16.76
C GLN A 367 5.06 -48.36 16.26
N ARG A 368 5.32 -47.52 15.25
CA ARG A 368 6.67 -47.35 14.67
C ARG A 368 7.71 -46.95 15.72
N SER A 369 7.33 -46.13 16.70
CA SER A 369 8.18 -45.70 17.81
C SER A 369 8.67 -46.85 18.70
N GLY A 370 7.98 -47.99 18.73
CA GLY A 370 8.32 -49.15 19.56
C GLY A 370 8.58 -50.44 18.77
N CYS A 371 8.63 -50.38 17.44
CA CYS A 371 8.85 -51.57 16.63
C CYS A 371 10.35 -51.87 16.47
N LYS A 372 10.83 -52.91 17.17
CA LYS A 372 12.22 -53.37 17.11
C LYS A 372 12.69 -53.68 15.67
N GLY A 373 11.82 -54.24 14.83
CA GLY A 373 12.12 -54.55 13.42
C GLY A 373 12.07 -53.35 12.45
N CYS A 374 11.70 -52.15 12.90
CA CYS A 374 11.68 -50.94 12.07
C CYS A 374 12.70 -49.88 12.51
N GLY A 375 13.65 -50.24 13.38
CA GLY A 375 14.64 -49.30 13.91
C GLY A 375 14.00 -48.19 14.73
N GLY A 376 13.28 -48.54 15.80
CA GLY A 376 12.80 -47.58 16.80
C GLY A 376 13.95 -47.00 17.63
N GLY A 377 14.82 -46.21 16.99
CA GLY A 377 15.88 -45.45 17.63
C GLY A 377 15.48 -43.98 17.70
N SER A 378 15.25 -43.48 18.91
CA SER A 378 15.24 -42.04 19.19
C SER A 378 16.52 -41.44 18.60
N SER A 379 16.43 -40.58 17.58
CA SER A 379 17.55 -39.76 17.12
C SER A 379 17.99 -38.82 18.23
N ARG A 380 18.88 -39.30 19.10
CA ARG A 380 19.84 -38.43 19.78
C ARG A 380 20.85 -38.04 18.69
N TYR A 381 20.80 -36.78 18.29
CA TYR A 381 21.87 -36.16 17.52
C TYR A 381 23.14 -36.16 18.38
N ASN A 382 24.03 -37.13 18.18
CA ASN A 382 25.43 -36.99 18.54
C ASN A 382 26.16 -36.50 17.28
N TRP A 383 26.48 -35.21 17.28
CA TRP A 383 27.56 -34.67 16.46
C TRP A 383 28.87 -35.11 17.14
N GLN A 384 29.54 -36.13 16.59
CA GLN A 384 30.94 -36.38 16.87
C GLN A 384 31.75 -36.04 15.62
N ALA A 385 32.77 -35.24 15.85
CA ALA A 385 33.70 -34.69 14.89
C ALA A 385 34.48 -35.80 14.16
N GLY A 386 34.66 -35.61 12.85
CA GLY A 386 35.66 -36.31 12.07
C GLY A 386 36.85 -35.38 11.85
N GLU A 387 38.03 -35.97 12.07
CA GLU A 387 39.39 -35.43 11.89
C GLU A 387 39.68 -34.94 10.46
#